data_AF-A0A9P4MNP4-F1
#
_entry.id   AF-A0A9P4MNP4-F1
#
_cell.length_a   1.000
_cell.length_b   1.000
_cell.length_c   1.000
_cell.angle_alpha   90.00
_cell.angle_beta   90.00
_cell.angle_gamma   90.00
#
_symmetry.space_group_name_H-M   'P 1'
#
loop_
_entity.id
_entity.type
_entity.pdbx_description
1 polymer ?
#
loop_
_entity_poly.entity_id
_entity_poly.type
_entity_poly.pdbx_seq_one_letter_code
_entity_poly.pdbx_strand_id
1 'polypeptide(L)'
;MAFCSTCGAPTESRSKIDELENQVQVLTQQSVDALNRLAGYEEEIRQLRKQRAVAAPSTAPAANPAPGPGDPQHNHNSSVDSAASAGYGLSRFASFRMGRNPSTTTASNPSVDLGDLQSQLAKEQAARVEAEKKAEKLNSELEDLSVNLFEQANQMVATERRARSKLEERIAQLEKRDKDKTRRLDKIEGALNRLERVRALIGPPSPPI
;
A
#
# COMPACT_ATOMS: atom_id res chain seq x y z
N MET A 1 2.82 -12.32 45.55
CA MET A 1 2.25 -12.55 44.20
C MET A 1 1.01 -13.39 44.36
N ALA A 2 -0.16 -12.84 44.03
CA ALA A 2 -1.42 -13.57 44.09
C ALA A 2 -1.56 -14.43 42.82
N PHE A 3 -1.85 -15.71 42.99
CA PHE A 3 -2.03 -16.67 41.91
C PHE A 3 -3.47 -17.20 41.95
N CYS A 4 -4.06 -17.40 40.78
CA CYS A 4 -5.43 -17.92 40.67
C CYS A 4 -5.49 -19.40 41.08
N SER A 5 -6.30 -19.73 42.09
CA SER A 5 -6.38 -21.08 42.69
C SER A 5 -6.85 -22.19 41.74
N THR A 6 -7.44 -21.85 40.58
CA THR A 6 -7.97 -22.80 39.61
C THR A 6 -7.03 -23.08 38.42
N CYS A 7 -6.03 -22.23 38.15
CA CYS A 7 -5.16 -22.39 36.98
C CYS A 7 -3.67 -22.01 37.19
N GLY A 8 -3.28 -21.56 38.38
CA GLY A 8 -1.87 -21.28 38.73
C GLY A 8 -1.22 -20.10 38.02
N ALA A 9 -1.95 -19.39 37.15
CA ALA A 9 -1.46 -18.20 36.46
C ALA A 9 -1.43 -16.97 37.41
N PRO A 10 -0.47 -16.04 37.24
CA PRO A 10 -0.42 -14.80 38.01
C PRO A 10 -1.69 -13.99 37.72
N THR A 11 -2.36 -13.46 38.75
CA THR A 11 -3.66 -12.76 38.60
C THR A 11 -3.59 -11.58 37.62
N GLU A 12 -2.43 -10.96 37.50
CA GLU A 12 -2.13 -9.90 36.52
C GLU A 12 -2.29 -10.37 35.06
N SER A 13 -1.93 -11.63 34.75
CA SER A 13 -2.09 -12.18 33.40
C SER A 13 -3.56 -12.40 33.05
N ARG A 14 -4.38 -12.81 34.02
CA ARG A 14 -5.84 -12.97 33.85
C ARG A 14 -6.52 -11.62 33.62
N SER A 15 -6.20 -10.61 34.42
CA SER A 15 -6.73 -9.25 34.25
C SER A 15 -6.38 -8.65 32.89
N LYS A 16 -5.16 -8.93 32.39
CA LYS A 16 -4.73 -8.46 31.07
C LYS A 16 -5.44 -9.18 29.92
N ILE A 17 -5.76 -10.46 30.09
CA ILE A 17 -6.57 -11.21 29.11
C ILE A 17 -7.98 -10.60 29.04
N ASP A 18 -8.63 -10.37 30.18
CA ASP A 18 -9.97 -9.78 30.22
C ASP A 18 -9.99 -8.36 29.61
N GLU A 19 -8.96 -7.55 29.86
CA GLU A 19 -8.82 -6.23 29.24
C GLU A 19 -8.65 -6.31 27.71
N LEU A 20 -7.80 -7.22 27.23
CA LEU A 20 -7.58 -7.42 25.80
C LEU A 20 -8.85 -7.95 25.11
N GLU A 21 -9.58 -8.87 25.75
CA GLU A 21 -10.86 -9.36 25.24
C GLU A 21 -11.89 -8.23 25.11
N ASN A 22 -11.98 -7.34 26.11
CA ASN A 22 -12.84 -6.17 26.05
C ASN A 22 -12.42 -5.20 24.94
N GLN A 23 -11.13 -4.95 24.75
CA GLN A 23 -10.64 -4.11 23.64
C GLN A 23 -10.99 -4.71 22.28
N VAL A 24 -10.83 -6.02 22.11
CA VAL A 24 -11.21 -6.73 20.88
C VAL A 24 -12.71 -6.59 20.62
N GLN A 25 -13.56 -6.73 21.64
CA GLN A 25 -15.01 -6.53 21.52
C GLN A 25 -15.38 -5.10 21.11
N VAL A 26 -14.75 -4.09 21.70
CA VAL A 26 -14.99 -2.68 21.34
C VAL A 26 -14.56 -2.40 19.90
N LEU A 27 -13.39 -2.90 19.50
CA LEU A 27 -12.89 -2.74 18.12
C LEU A 27 -13.78 -3.46 17.11
N THR A 28 -14.31 -4.64 17.44
CA THR A 28 -15.26 -5.33 16.56
C THR A 28 -16.57 -4.55 16.45
N GLN A 29 -17.13 -4.06 17.55
CA GLN A 29 -18.34 -3.22 17.50
C GLN A 29 -18.09 -1.96 16.64
N GLN A 30 -16.96 -1.29 16.83
CA GLN A 30 -16.57 -0.13 16.04
C GLN A 30 -16.42 -0.46 14.55
N SER A 31 -15.90 -1.65 14.22
CA SER A 31 -15.78 -2.12 12.83
C SER A 31 -17.15 -2.34 12.18
N VAL A 32 -18.11 -2.90 12.92
CA VAL A 32 -19.50 -3.10 12.45
C VAL A 32 -20.17 -1.75 12.21
N ASP A 33 -20.02 -0.79 13.12
CA ASP A 33 -20.57 0.56 12.98
C ASP A 33 -19.96 1.30 11.77
N ALA A 34 -18.66 1.13 11.53
CA ALA A 34 -18.00 1.69 10.36
C ALA A 34 -18.55 1.07 9.06
N LEU A 35 -18.74 -0.25 9.01
CA LEU A 35 -19.34 -0.95 7.87
C LEU A 35 -20.77 -0.47 7.58
N ASN A 36 -21.57 -0.23 8.62
CA ASN A 36 -22.92 0.32 8.48
C ASN A 36 -22.92 1.73 7.84
N ARG A 37 -21.97 2.58 8.24
CA ARG A 37 -21.79 3.91 7.62
C ARG A 37 -21.35 3.80 6.16
N LEU A 38 -20.43 2.89 5.86
CA LEU A 38 -19.99 2.63 4.48
C LEU A 38 -21.14 2.16 3.59
N ALA A 39 -22.01 1.27 4.07
CA ALA A 39 -23.19 0.84 3.34
C ALA A 39 -24.12 2.02 2.99
N GLY A 40 -24.29 2.98 3.91
CA GLY A 40 -25.04 4.21 3.65
C GLY A 40 -24.40 5.07 2.56
N TYR A 41 -23.08 5.26 2.60
CA TYR A 41 -22.36 6.02 1.57
C TYR A 41 -22.38 5.31 0.21
N GLU A 42 -22.35 3.98 0.16
CA GLU A 42 -22.48 3.23 -1.10
C GLU A 42 -23.84 3.47 -1.77
N GLU A 43 -24.92 3.52 -0.98
CA GLU A 43 -26.26 3.80 -1.48
C GLU A 43 -26.39 5.25 -1.98
N GLU A 44 -25.84 6.23 -1.27
CA GLU A 44 -25.80 7.62 -1.70
C GLU A 44 -25.03 7.79 -3.01
N ILE A 45 -23.86 7.15 -3.15
CA ILE A 45 -23.10 7.13 -4.42
C ILE A 45 -23.93 6.52 -5.55
N ARG A 46 -24.65 5.42 -5.28
CA ARG A 46 -25.52 4.78 -6.27
C ARG A 46 -26.65 5.72 -6.69
N GLN A 47 -27.25 6.44 -5.76
CA GLN A 47 -28.31 7.40 -6.03
C GLN A 47 -27.79 8.59 -6.84
N LEU A 48 -26.64 9.17 -6.47
CA LEU A 48 -26.00 10.25 -7.22
C LEU A 48 -25.61 9.82 -8.64
N ARG A 49 -25.11 8.59 -8.82
CA ARG A 49 -24.85 8.02 -10.15
C ARG A 49 -26.14 7.88 -10.97
N LYS A 50 -27.24 7.42 -10.35
CA LYS A 50 -28.55 7.33 -11.01
C LYS A 50 -29.08 8.71 -11.40
N GLN A 51 -28.97 9.71 -10.53
CA GLN A 51 -29.34 11.10 -10.82
C GLN A 51 -28.51 11.67 -11.98
N ARG A 52 -27.20 11.43 -11.99
CA ARG A 52 -26.31 11.84 -13.10
C ARG A 52 -26.62 11.13 -14.41
N ALA A 53 -27.01 9.85 -14.36
CA ALA A 53 -27.44 9.10 -15.54
C ALA A 53 -28.77 9.63 -16.12
N VAL A 54 -29.69 10.09 -15.28
CA VAL A 54 -30.97 10.68 -15.72
C VAL A 54 -30.79 12.12 -16.21
N ALA A 55 -29.81 12.86 -15.69
CA ALA A 55 -29.49 14.24 -16.09
C ALA A 55 -28.59 14.35 -17.34
N ALA A 56 -28.12 13.24 -17.92
CA ALA A 56 -27.35 13.24 -19.16
C ALA A 56 -28.29 13.15 -20.38
N PRO A 57 -28.38 14.19 -21.23
CA PRO A 57 -29.16 14.09 -22.47
C PRO A 57 -28.45 13.17 -23.47
N SER A 58 -29.24 12.25 -24.01
CA SER A 58 -28.90 11.24 -25.00
C SER A 58 -28.02 11.76 -26.14
N THR A 59 -26.80 11.24 -26.26
CA THR A 59 -26.15 11.02 -27.56
C THR A 59 -25.51 9.64 -27.54
N ALA A 60 -26.31 8.65 -27.94
CA ALA A 60 -25.79 7.41 -28.52
C ALA A 60 -25.75 7.59 -30.04
N PRO A 61 -24.81 6.94 -30.73
CA PRO A 61 -25.27 5.89 -31.63
C PRO A 61 -24.57 4.56 -31.40
N ALA A 62 -25.34 3.53 -31.75
CA ALA A 62 -25.01 2.11 -31.80
C ALA A 62 -23.78 1.80 -32.66
N ALA A 63 -23.09 0.70 -32.33
CA ALA A 63 -23.01 -0.52 -33.14
C ALA A 63 -21.71 -1.28 -32.85
N ASN A 64 -21.84 -2.48 -32.31
CA ASN A 64 -20.80 -3.51 -32.35
C ASN A 64 -20.59 -3.96 -33.81
N PRO A 65 -19.34 -4.10 -34.28
CA PRO A 65 -18.97 -5.16 -35.18
C PRO A 65 -18.02 -6.13 -34.46
N ALA A 66 -18.32 -7.42 -34.56
CA ALA A 66 -17.40 -8.49 -34.19
C ALA A 66 -16.10 -8.40 -35.01
N PRO A 67 -14.99 -8.92 -34.46
CA PRO A 67 -14.12 -9.76 -35.27
C PRO A 67 -13.83 -11.10 -34.58
N GLY A 68 -13.73 -12.15 -35.39
CA GLY A 68 -13.38 -13.51 -35.01
C GLY A 68 -11.93 -13.68 -34.53
N PRO A 69 -11.52 -14.95 -34.30
CA PRO A 69 -10.43 -15.33 -33.40
C PRO A 69 -9.05 -15.32 -34.07
N GLY A 70 -8.01 -14.99 -33.29
CA GLY A 70 -6.61 -15.09 -33.73
C GLY A 70 -5.63 -14.78 -32.59
N ASP A 71 -5.17 -15.86 -31.94
CA ASP A 71 -3.94 -16.17 -31.18
C ASP A 71 -3.06 -15.12 -30.44
N PRO A 72 -2.32 -15.57 -29.40
CA PRO A 72 -1.77 -14.73 -28.34
C PRO A 72 -0.28 -14.39 -28.52
N GLN A 73 0.21 -13.54 -27.61
CA GLN A 73 1.61 -13.22 -27.29
C GLN A 73 2.13 -11.90 -27.89
N HIS A 74 2.35 -10.91 -27.02
CA HIS A 74 3.67 -10.52 -26.52
C HIS A 74 3.54 -9.18 -25.78
N ASN A 75 3.46 -9.24 -24.45
CA ASN A 75 3.53 -8.07 -23.59
C ASN A 75 5.01 -7.83 -23.23
N HIS A 76 5.62 -6.83 -23.85
CA HIS A 76 6.96 -6.37 -23.53
C HIS A 76 6.94 -4.92 -23.06
N ASN A 77 7.37 -4.75 -21.81
CA ASN A 77 7.84 -3.49 -21.22
C ASN A 77 8.98 -2.86 -22.04
N SER A 78 8.94 -1.54 -22.22
CA SER A 78 10.03 -0.55 -22.06
C SER A 78 9.49 0.80 -22.55
N SER A 79 9.33 1.80 -21.68
CA SER A 79 10.34 2.75 -21.21
C SER A 79 10.95 3.61 -22.31
N VAL A 80 10.86 4.93 -22.07
CA VAL A 80 11.59 6.10 -22.61
C VAL A 80 11.32 6.59 -24.04
N ASP A 81 10.68 7.76 -24.05
CA ASP A 81 10.96 8.95 -24.87
C ASP A 81 11.17 8.79 -26.38
N SER A 82 10.16 9.19 -27.16
CA SER A 82 10.38 9.99 -28.37
C SER A 82 9.14 10.81 -28.71
N ALA A 83 9.43 12.04 -29.09
CA ALA A 83 8.52 13.15 -29.19
C ALA A 83 7.56 13.07 -30.39
N ALA A 84 6.50 13.87 -30.24
CA ALA A 84 5.77 14.58 -31.28
C ALA A 84 4.59 13.88 -31.98
N SER A 85 3.46 14.61 -31.94
CA SER A 85 2.28 14.53 -32.82
C SER A 85 1.40 13.29 -32.63
N ALA A 86 0.15 13.34 -32.18
CA ALA A 86 -0.86 14.39 -32.02
C ALA A 86 -1.87 13.79 -31.02
N GLY A 87 -2.33 14.47 -29.98
CA GLY A 87 -3.16 15.66 -30.07
C GLY A 87 -4.12 15.62 -28.88
N TYR A 88 -3.61 15.88 -27.69
CA TYR A 88 -4.42 15.98 -26.47
C TYR A 88 -3.78 17.03 -25.57
N GLY A 89 -4.52 18.08 -25.19
CA GLY A 89 -4.20 18.78 -23.94
C GLY A 89 -4.36 20.29 -23.83
N LEU A 90 -4.74 21.05 -24.86
CA LEU A 90 -4.94 22.50 -24.70
C LEU A 90 -6.41 22.96 -24.82
N SER A 91 -7.30 22.34 -24.04
CA SER A 91 -8.71 22.81 -23.92
C SER A 91 -8.93 23.81 -22.78
N ARG A 92 -7.86 24.39 -22.20
CA ARG A 92 -7.98 25.29 -21.03
C ARG A 92 -8.13 26.79 -21.37
N PHE A 93 -8.44 27.13 -22.62
CA PHE A 93 -8.79 28.50 -23.04
C PHE A 93 -10.17 28.65 -23.70
N ALA A 94 -10.98 27.59 -23.75
CA ALA A 94 -12.25 27.60 -24.48
C ALA A 94 -13.46 28.16 -23.69
N SER A 95 -13.27 28.75 -22.51
CA SER A 95 -14.38 29.27 -21.69
C SER A 95 -14.78 30.73 -21.95
N PHE A 96 -14.19 31.42 -22.94
CA PHE A 96 -14.52 32.83 -23.23
C PHE A 96 -15.41 33.07 -24.46
N ARG A 97 -15.88 32.03 -25.14
CA ARG A 97 -16.81 32.19 -26.27
C ARG A 97 -17.79 31.03 -26.31
N MET A 98 -18.94 31.17 -25.66
CA MET A 98 -20.24 31.24 -26.33
C MET A 98 -21.38 30.98 -25.33
N GLY A 99 -22.22 32.00 -25.15
CA GLY A 99 -23.45 31.97 -24.37
C GLY A 99 -24.31 33.20 -24.69
N ARG A 100 -24.32 33.62 -25.95
CA ARG A 100 -25.30 34.56 -26.51
C ARG A 100 -26.14 33.80 -27.53
N ASN A 101 -27.35 33.44 -27.14
CA ASN A 101 -28.39 33.00 -28.07
C ASN A 101 -28.81 34.20 -28.93
N PRO A 102 -28.95 34.07 -30.27
CA PRO A 102 -29.59 35.08 -31.08
C PRO A 102 -31.10 34.80 -31.08
N SER A 103 -31.79 35.34 -30.07
CA SER A 103 -33.24 35.48 -30.09
C SER A 103 -33.57 36.96 -30.26
N THR A 104 -34.38 37.26 -31.25
CA THR A 104 -34.96 38.56 -31.57
C THR A 104 -35.68 39.16 -30.35
N THR A 105 -35.01 40.01 -29.59
CA THR A 105 -35.62 41.07 -28.76
C THR A 105 -34.58 42.14 -28.46
N THR A 106 -34.91 43.37 -28.86
CA THR A 106 -34.51 44.66 -28.28
C THR A 106 -33.05 44.82 -27.86
N ALA A 107 -32.31 45.64 -28.62
CA ALA A 107 -31.02 46.18 -28.24
C ALA A 107 -31.09 46.93 -26.90
N SER A 108 -30.67 46.29 -25.81
CA SER A 108 -30.09 46.96 -24.66
C SER A 108 -28.62 46.57 -24.59
N ASN A 109 -27.75 47.54 -24.85
CA ASN A 109 -26.35 47.43 -24.48
C ASN A 109 -26.31 47.21 -22.96
N PRO A 110 -25.76 46.10 -22.43
CA PRO A 110 -25.35 46.11 -21.04
C PRO A 110 -24.10 47.01 -21.04
N SER A 111 -24.26 48.27 -20.67
CA SER A 111 -23.13 49.06 -20.19
C SER A 111 -22.62 48.31 -18.96
N VAL A 112 -21.66 47.42 -19.16
CA VAL A 112 -21.00 46.71 -18.07
C VAL A 112 -20.37 47.79 -17.21
N ASP A 113 -20.91 47.98 -16.01
CA ASP A 113 -20.44 49.03 -15.12
C ASP A 113 -19.00 48.73 -14.72
N LEU A 114 -18.13 49.72 -14.89
CA LEU A 114 -16.69 49.58 -14.68
C LEU A 114 -16.40 49.27 -13.19
N GLY A 115 -17.25 49.77 -12.28
CA GLY A 115 -17.22 49.46 -10.86
C GLY A 115 -17.53 47.99 -10.54
N ASP A 116 -18.53 47.40 -11.21
CA ASP A 116 -18.87 45.98 -11.04
C ASP A 116 -17.72 45.06 -11.46
N LEU A 117 -17.05 45.37 -12.58
CA LEU A 117 -15.87 44.63 -13.05
C LEU A 117 -14.70 44.69 -12.05
N GLN A 118 -14.43 45.87 -11.48
CA GLN A 118 -13.40 46.03 -10.45
C GLN A 118 -13.74 45.23 -9.18
N SER A 119 -15.01 45.23 -8.77
CA SER A 119 -15.47 44.46 -7.60
C SER A 119 -15.36 42.95 -7.83
N GLN A 120 -15.66 42.47 -9.05
CA GLN A 120 -15.55 41.06 -9.42
C GLN A 120 -14.10 40.61 -9.49
N LEU A 121 -13.21 41.45 -10.04
CA LEU A 121 -11.78 41.18 -10.10
C LEU A 121 -11.17 41.11 -8.69
N ALA A 122 -11.55 42.01 -7.78
CA ALA A 122 -11.10 41.96 -6.39
C ALA A 122 -11.56 40.67 -5.67
N LYS A 123 -12.80 40.22 -5.92
CA LYS A 123 -13.31 38.94 -5.39
C LYS A 123 -12.57 37.73 -5.95
N GLU A 124 -12.28 37.73 -7.26
CA GLU A 124 -11.53 36.64 -7.90
C GLU A 124 -10.09 36.57 -7.39
N GLN A 125 -9.41 37.71 -7.26
CA GLN A 125 -8.08 37.79 -6.67
C GLN A 125 -8.05 37.33 -5.21
N ALA A 126 -9.04 37.75 -4.39
CA ALA A 126 -9.14 37.28 -3.01
C ALA A 126 -9.34 35.75 -2.94
N ALA A 127 -10.19 35.20 -3.80
CA ALA A 127 -10.41 33.76 -3.89
C ALA A 127 -9.15 33.00 -4.34
N ARG A 128 -8.36 33.57 -5.27
CA ARG A 128 -7.07 32.99 -5.67
C ARG A 128 -6.08 32.97 -4.53
N VAL A 129 -5.90 34.10 -3.83
CA VAL A 129 -4.97 34.19 -2.70
C VAL A 129 -5.37 33.20 -1.59
N GLU A 130 -6.67 33.03 -1.35
CA GLU A 130 -7.15 32.01 -0.39
C GLU A 130 -6.85 30.58 -0.86
N ALA A 131 -7.03 30.29 -2.15
CA ALA A 131 -6.72 28.98 -2.74
C ALA A 131 -5.21 28.69 -2.70
N GLU A 132 -4.37 29.68 -3.00
CA GLU A 132 -2.91 29.59 -2.94
C GLU A 132 -2.44 29.30 -1.51
N LYS A 133 -2.96 30.02 -0.50
CA LYS A 133 -2.66 29.73 0.92
C LYS A 133 -3.05 28.30 1.33
N LYS A 134 -4.21 27.81 0.86
CA LYS A 134 -4.63 26.42 1.13
C LYS A 134 -3.69 25.43 0.45
N ALA A 135 -3.23 25.71 -0.77
CA ALA A 135 -2.26 24.88 -1.47
C ALA A 135 -0.90 24.85 -0.76
N GLU A 136 -0.40 26.00 -0.28
CA GLU A 136 0.82 26.09 0.51
C GLU A 136 0.72 25.26 1.80
N LYS A 137 -0.40 25.37 2.52
CA LYS A 137 -0.65 24.57 3.73
C LYS A 137 -0.62 23.07 3.45
N LEU A 138 -1.30 22.64 2.39
CA LEU A 138 -1.30 21.22 2.00
C LEU A 138 0.11 20.78 1.57
N ASN A 139 0.87 21.62 0.88
CA ASN A 139 2.25 21.31 0.51
C ASN A 139 3.14 21.12 1.75
N SER A 140 3.02 21.99 2.77
CA SER A 140 3.77 21.80 4.02
C SER A 140 3.37 20.53 4.77
N GLU A 141 2.08 20.19 4.82
CA GLU A 141 1.60 18.95 5.46
C GLU A 141 2.10 17.70 4.73
N LEU A 142 2.20 17.76 3.40
CA LEU A 142 2.77 16.68 2.59
C LEU A 142 4.27 16.54 2.80
N GLU A 143 5.00 17.66 2.90
CA GLU A 143 6.43 17.64 3.22
C GLU A 143 6.67 17.01 4.60
N ASP A 144 5.94 17.44 5.63
CA ASP A 144 6.04 16.87 6.99
C ASP A 144 5.71 15.37 7.02
N LEU A 145 4.63 14.97 6.34
CA LEU A 145 4.26 13.55 6.26
C LEU A 145 5.34 12.74 5.52
N SER A 146 5.90 13.30 4.45
CA SER A 146 6.96 12.63 3.68
C SER A 146 8.21 12.42 4.53
N VAL A 147 8.64 13.45 5.27
CA VAL A 147 9.81 13.36 6.17
C VAL A 147 9.58 12.29 7.23
N ASN A 148 8.41 12.28 7.88
CA ASN A 148 8.06 11.28 8.89
C ASN A 148 8.04 9.85 8.29
N LEU A 149 7.47 9.67 7.10
CA LEU A 149 7.43 8.37 6.43
C LEU A 149 8.84 7.88 6.07
N PHE A 150 9.70 8.76 5.54
CA PHE A 150 11.09 8.42 5.25
C PHE A 150 11.88 8.10 6.53
N GLU A 151 11.66 8.83 7.61
CA GLU A 151 12.30 8.54 8.89
C GLU A 151 11.86 7.17 9.43
N GLN A 152 10.55 6.89 9.45
CA GLN A 152 10.02 5.60 9.90
C GLN A 152 10.55 4.44 9.04
N ALA A 153 10.56 4.62 7.72
CA ALA A 153 11.12 3.62 6.80
C ALA A 153 12.61 3.38 7.07
N ASN A 154 13.40 4.44 7.26
CA ASN A 154 14.81 4.33 7.59
C ASN A 154 15.04 3.64 8.93
N GLN A 155 14.23 3.93 9.95
CA GLN A 155 14.30 3.26 11.25
C GLN A 155 14.00 1.76 11.13
N MET A 156 12.94 1.38 10.39
CA MET A 156 12.59 -0.03 10.16
C MET A 156 13.69 -0.79 9.41
N VAL A 157 14.27 -0.18 8.38
CA VAL A 157 15.39 -0.78 7.64
C VAL A 157 16.62 -0.90 8.55
N ALA A 158 16.88 0.08 9.41
CA ALA A 158 18.00 0.02 10.35
C ALA A 158 17.82 -1.10 11.39
N THR A 159 16.61 -1.29 11.94
CA THR A 159 16.34 -2.39 12.87
C THR A 159 16.47 -3.74 12.20
N GLU A 160 16.01 -3.88 10.96
CA GLU A 160 16.18 -5.10 10.17
C GLU A 160 17.65 -5.39 9.87
N ARG A 161 18.43 -4.40 9.42
CA ARG A 161 19.88 -4.55 9.19
C ARG A 161 20.61 -4.98 10.46
N ARG A 162 20.27 -4.40 11.61
CA ARG A 162 20.84 -4.79 12.92
C ARG A 162 20.45 -6.21 13.30
N ALA A 163 19.17 -6.59 13.15
CA ALA A 163 18.69 -7.93 13.46
C ALA A 163 19.34 -8.99 12.55
N ARG A 164 19.38 -8.70 11.25
CA ARG A 164 20.03 -9.54 10.24
C ARG A 164 21.51 -9.75 10.54
N SER A 165 22.26 -8.69 10.83
CA SER A 165 23.67 -8.79 11.19
C SER A 165 23.90 -9.67 12.43
N LYS A 166 23.07 -9.54 13.47
CA LYS A 166 23.14 -10.40 14.67
C LYS A 166 22.86 -11.87 14.36
N LEU A 167 21.91 -12.16 13.47
CA LEU A 167 21.60 -13.52 13.05
C LEU A 167 22.73 -14.11 12.21
N GLU A 168 23.26 -13.33 11.26
CA GLU A 168 24.40 -13.72 10.43
C GLU A 168 25.64 -14.04 11.29
N GLU A 169 25.91 -13.25 12.34
CA GLU A 169 26.98 -13.54 13.30
C GLU A 169 26.74 -14.86 14.04
N ARG A 170 25.52 -15.09 14.54
CA ARG A 170 25.17 -16.32 15.25
C ARG A 170 25.27 -17.56 14.35
N ILE A 171 24.86 -17.43 13.09
CA ILE A 171 25.00 -18.48 12.07
C ILE A 171 26.48 -18.78 11.84
N ALA A 172 27.32 -17.77 11.63
CA ALA A 172 28.76 -17.96 11.44
C ALA A 172 29.43 -18.68 12.63
N GLN A 173 29.05 -18.33 13.86
CA GLN A 173 29.52 -19.03 15.06
C GLN A 173 29.06 -20.50 15.13
N LEU A 174 27.80 -20.77 14.77
CA LEU A 174 27.24 -22.12 14.70
C LEU A 174 27.97 -22.97 13.67
N GLU A 175 28.15 -22.45 12.46
CA GLU A 175 28.87 -23.14 11.38
C GLU A 175 30.31 -23.48 11.78
N LYS A 176 31.01 -22.57 12.48
CA LYS A 176 32.36 -22.84 13.00
C LYS A 176 32.35 -24.01 13.98
N ARG A 177 31.40 -24.01 14.92
CA ARG A 177 31.27 -25.10 15.91
C ARG A 177 30.93 -26.44 15.25
N ASP A 178 30.07 -26.44 14.25
CA ASP A 178 29.70 -27.67 13.55
C ASP A 178 30.87 -28.20 12.72
N LYS A 179 31.63 -27.34 12.02
CA LYS A 179 32.88 -27.73 11.35
C LYS A 179 33.88 -28.37 12.32
N ASP A 180 34.05 -27.79 13.51
CA ASP A 180 34.96 -28.34 14.52
C ASP A 180 34.47 -29.70 15.07
N LYS A 181 33.16 -29.89 15.22
CA LYS A 181 32.58 -31.19 15.63
C LYS A 181 32.74 -32.23 14.53
N THR A 182 32.42 -31.91 13.28
CA THR A 182 32.61 -32.82 12.14
C THR A 182 34.05 -33.28 12.06
N ARG A 183 35.03 -32.38 12.18
CA ARG A 183 36.46 -32.73 12.22
C ARG A 183 36.84 -33.67 13.36
N ARG A 184 36.16 -33.60 14.51
CA ARG A 184 36.38 -34.52 15.63
C ARG A 184 35.76 -35.89 15.35
N LEU A 185 34.56 -35.91 14.77
CA LEU A 185 33.89 -37.13 14.35
C LEU A 185 34.72 -37.86 13.29
N ASP A 186 35.21 -37.18 12.25
CA ASP A 186 36.06 -37.77 11.20
C ASP A 186 37.29 -38.48 11.80
N LYS A 187 37.91 -37.88 12.82
CA LYS A 187 39.05 -38.48 13.53
C LYS A 187 38.66 -39.73 14.30
N ILE A 188 37.50 -39.70 14.97
CA ILE A 188 36.98 -40.84 15.74
C ILE A 188 36.59 -41.97 14.78
N GLU A 189 35.87 -41.67 13.70
CA GLU A 189 35.53 -42.64 12.65
C GLU A 189 36.79 -43.26 12.04
N GLY A 190 37.81 -42.47 11.77
CA GLY A 190 39.12 -42.98 11.34
C GLY A 190 39.77 -43.94 12.34
N ALA A 191 39.62 -43.69 13.65
CA ALA A 191 40.11 -44.57 14.70
C ALA A 191 39.25 -45.85 14.83
N LEU A 192 37.92 -45.74 14.76
CA LEU A 192 37.00 -46.88 14.78
C LEU A 192 37.24 -47.81 13.59
N ASN A 193 37.41 -47.26 12.39
CA ASN A 193 37.75 -48.05 11.20
C ASN A 193 39.08 -48.81 11.35
N ARG A 194 40.07 -48.24 12.08
CA ARG A 194 41.32 -48.96 12.39
C ARG A 194 41.05 -50.10 13.39
N LEU A 195 40.29 -49.84 14.44
CA LEU A 195 39.91 -50.84 15.44
C LEU A 195 39.12 -51.99 14.81
N GLU A 196 38.20 -51.71 13.89
CA GLU A 196 37.43 -52.71 13.17
C GLU A 196 38.31 -53.63 12.32
N ARG A 197 39.30 -53.08 11.61
CA ARG A 197 40.28 -53.89 10.86
C ARG A 197 41.11 -54.78 11.78
N VAL A 198 41.58 -54.25 12.91
CA VAL A 198 42.33 -55.03 13.90
C VAL A 198 41.44 -56.14 14.49
N ARG A 199 40.18 -55.83 14.81
CA ARG A 199 39.20 -56.81 15.28
C ARG A 199 38.95 -57.91 14.25
N ALA A 200 38.88 -57.59 12.96
CA ALA A 200 38.73 -58.59 11.90
C ALA A 200 39.94 -59.53 11.78
N LEU A 201 41.16 -59.05 12.07
CA LEU A 201 42.39 -59.85 12.05
C LEU A 201 42.57 -60.72 13.30
N ILE A 202 42.08 -60.27 14.46
CA ILE A 202 42.21 -60.97 15.75
C ILE A 202 40.97 -61.84 16.06
N GLY A 203 39.83 -61.58 15.42
CA GLY A 203 38.62 -62.38 15.57
C GLY A 203 38.86 -63.84 15.19
N PRO A 204 38.33 -64.81 15.96
CA PRO A 204 38.63 -66.22 15.74
C PRO A 204 38.24 -66.64 14.31
N PRO A 205 39.04 -67.49 13.63
CA PRO A 205 38.65 -68.02 12.33
C PRO A 205 37.32 -68.75 12.49
N SER A 206 36.32 -68.36 11.69
CA SER A 206 35.05 -69.09 11.63
C SER A 206 35.35 -70.56 11.32
N PRO A 207 34.89 -71.52 12.13
CA PRO A 207 35.14 -72.93 11.85
C PRO A 207 34.54 -73.30 10.48
N PRO A 208 35.25 -74.08 9.65
CA PRO A 208 34.69 -74.57 8.40
C PRO A 208 33.47 -75.44 8.70
N ILE A 209 32.42 -75.23 7.89
CA ILE A 209 31.15 -75.97 7.89
C ILE A 209 31.40 -77.46 7.68
#